data_AF-A0A150JYV7-F1
#
_entry.id   AF-A0A150JYV7-F1
#
_cell.length_a   1.000
_cell.length_b   1.000
_cell.length_c   1.000
_cell.angle_alpha   90.00
_cell.angle_beta   90.00
_cell.angle_gamma   90.00
#
_symmetry.space_group_name_H-M   'P 1'
#
loop_
_entity.id
_entity.type
_entity.pdbx_description
1 polymer ?
#
loop_
_entity_poly.entity_id
_entity_poly.type
_entity_poly.pdbx_seq_one_letter_code
_entity_poly.pdbx_strand_id
1 'polypeptide(L)'
;MARALELKRFPVSDKEILSLKELEAILPSSKVNHKLKTDASIILNTELNRIYIEKWEYIDEISQKVNGRSYVDFYKEYFGEIMNFVYSKKKEILETLRRKLNEQSKNYLHPDLNLNSIIRDIEVTTKEMRLNCNFNQIQILYNSNRFSMYFNYKEQKLFILLKTPKDYIDVLKIWHEFGHAIHYQNMDNSLSFVFTKLHNLHNMEGIAILYQLLGNKYYNHPLDYKIYNMMWWAFVEFFSLFEWLNAIKQKNISDIFMRNLQFIFEKVPTYPCPIRYFNRGFKSFRYILGLFLALGISDYLHENPRISGEYIKEIMYSGGINKNNELIIKGYQNMVNS
;
A
#
# COMPACT_ATOMS: atom_id res chain seq x y z
N MET A 1 -16.20 2.56 -22.78
CA MET A 1 -14.75 2.43 -22.57
C MET A 1 -14.20 1.12 -23.15
N ALA A 2 -14.65 -0.07 -22.71
CA ALA A 2 -14.14 -1.37 -23.21
C ALA A 2 -14.20 -1.54 -24.75
N ARG A 3 -15.32 -1.20 -25.39
CA ARG A 3 -15.48 -1.27 -26.87
C ARG A 3 -14.63 -0.26 -27.67
N ALA A 4 -14.21 0.86 -27.08
CA ALA A 4 -13.40 1.87 -27.77
C ALA A 4 -11.91 1.49 -27.84
N LEU A 5 -11.47 0.63 -26.91
CA LEU A 5 -10.09 0.13 -26.83
C LEU A 5 -9.82 -1.04 -27.77
N GLU A 6 -10.86 -1.78 -28.15
CA GLU A 6 -10.77 -2.87 -29.12
C GLU A 6 -10.67 -2.37 -30.58
N LEU A 7 -11.03 -1.11 -30.85
CA LEU A 7 -11.10 -0.54 -32.20
C LEU A 7 -9.84 0.22 -32.64
N LYS A 8 -9.04 0.73 -31.70
CA LYS A 8 -7.85 1.53 -32.02
C LYS A 8 -6.68 0.60 -32.36
N ARG A 9 -6.05 0.81 -33.51
CA ARG A 9 -4.93 -0.03 -33.99
C ARG A 9 -3.66 0.79 -34.19
N PHE A 10 -2.53 0.16 -33.94
CA PHE A 10 -1.23 0.82 -33.83
C PHE A 10 -0.20 0.15 -34.73
N PRO A 11 0.53 0.93 -35.54
CA PRO A 11 1.64 0.41 -36.30
C PRO A 11 2.78 0.02 -35.35
N VAL A 12 3.24 -1.23 -35.49
CA VAL A 12 4.42 -1.76 -34.78
C VAL A 12 5.57 -2.12 -35.73
N SER A 13 5.29 -2.13 -37.03
CA SER A 13 6.28 -2.15 -38.11
C SER A 13 5.63 -1.63 -39.39
N ASP A 14 6.41 -1.49 -40.46
CA ASP A 14 5.90 -1.10 -41.80
C ASP A 14 4.83 -2.06 -42.36
N LYS A 15 4.66 -3.24 -41.76
CA LYS A 15 3.73 -4.29 -42.22
C LYS A 15 2.72 -4.75 -41.18
N GLU A 16 2.83 -4.32 -39.92
CA GLU A 16 1.99 -4.82 -38.83
C GLU A 16 1.29 -3.70 -38.08
N ILE A 17 -0.03 -3.80 -38.02
CA ILE A 17 -0.93 -2.88 -37.31
C ILE A 17 -1.77 -3.71 -36.34
N LEU A 18 -1.58 -3.51 -35.04
CA LEU A 18 -2.14 -4.35 -33.99
C LEU A 18 -3.03 -3.54 -33.03
N SER A 19 -4.07 -4.18 -32.49
CA SER A 19 -4.87 -3.66 -31.38
C SER A 19 -4.17 -3.82 -30.03
N LEU A 20 -4.61 -3.11 -28.98
CA LEU A 20 -4.03 -3.24 -27.63
C LEU A 20 -4.05 -4.69 -27.12
N LYS A 21 -5.11 -5.44 -27.41
CA LYS A 21 -5.25 -6.85 -26.97
C LYS A 21 -4.22 -7.76 -27.67
N GLU A 22 -3.95 -7.50 -28.94
CA GLU A 22 -2.92 -8.23 -29.71
C GLU A 22 -1.52 -7.86 -29.23
N LEU A 23 -1.28 -6.59 -28.89
CA LEU A 23 -0.01 -6.16 -28.27
C LEU A 23 0.22 -6.83 -26.91
N GLU A 24 -0.79 -6.93 -26.04
CA GLU A 24 -0.66 -7.61 -24.73
C GLU A 24 -0.30 -9.09 -24.89
N ALA A 25 -0.87 -9.75 -25.90
CA ALA A 25 -0.60 -11.16 -26.20
C ALA A 25 0.84 -11.41 -26.71
N ILE A 26 1.49 -10.39 -27.28
CA ILE A 26 2.87 -10.48 -27.80
C ILE A 26 3.90 -10.46 -26.67
N LEU A 27 3.69 -9.68 -25.61
CA LEU A 27 4.67 -9.48 -24.54
C LEU A 27 5.18 -10.80 -23.90
N PRO A 28 4.33 -11.78 -23.53
CA PRO A 28 4.80 -13.03 -22.94
C PRO A 28 5.34 -14.04 -23.96
N SER A 29 5.14 -13.84 -25.27
CA SER A 29 5.48 -14.85 -26.29
C SER A 29 6.98 -14.94 -26.54
N SER A 30 7.59 -16.13 -26.36
CA SER A 30 9.00 -16.36 -26.69
C SER A 30 9.30 -16.36 -28.19
N LYS A 31 8.28 -16.45 -29.04
CA LYS A 31 8.40 -16.54 -30.51
C LYS A 31 8.47 -15.19 -31.21
N VAL A 32 8.30 -14.09 -30.47
CA VAL A 32 8.30 -12.73 -31.03
C VAL A 32 9.66 -12.08 -30.84
N ASN A 33 10.15 -11.39 -31.88
CA ASN A 33 11.45 -10.72 -31.84
C ASN A 33 11.47 -9.58 -30.79
N HIS A 34 12.68 -9.20 -30.37
CA HIS A 34 12.87 -8.21 -29.31
C HIS A 34 12.34 -6.82 -29.69
N LYS A 35 12.55 -6.38 -30.94
CA LYS A 35 12.13 -5.06 -31.41
C LYS A 35 10.61 -4.90 -31.33
N LEU A 36 9.86 -5.87 -31.86
CA LEU A 36 8.41 -5.91 -31.84
C LEU A 36 7.87 -5.93 -30.40
N LYS A 37 8.54 -6.62 -29.47
CA LYS A 37 8.20 -6.56 -28.04
C LYS A 37 8.44 -5.18 -27.43
N THR A 38 9.55 -4.53 -27.76
CA THR A 38 9.86 -3.18 -27.29
C THR A 38 8.81 -2.19 -27.80
N ASP A 39 8.51 -2.20 -29.09
CA ASP A 39 7.55 -1.31 -29.72
C ASP A 39 6.13 -1.55 -29.17
N ALA A 40 5.72 -2.81 -29.02
CA ALA A 40 4.46 -3.17 -28.39
C ALA A 40 4.37 -2.67 -26.94
N SER A 41 5.44 -2.82 -26.15
CA SER A 41 5.48 -2.32 -24.78
C SER A 41 5.36 -0.79 -24.72
N ILE A 42 6.00 -0.05 -25.64
CA ILE A 42 5.93 1.42 -25.69
C ILE A 42 4.52 1.88 -26.00
N ILE A 43 3.88 1.28 -27.01
CA ILE A 43 2.53 1.64 -27.44
C ILE A 43 1.51 1.29 -26.36
N LEU A 44 1.59 0.10 -25.77
CA LEU A 44 0.72 -0.31 -24.67
C LEU A 44 0.81 0.65 -23.50
N ASN A 45 2.04 1.00 -23.08
CA ASN A 45 2.23 1.96 -22.01
C ASN A 45 1.64 3.32 -22.38
N THR A 46 1.91 3.85 -23.58
CA THR A 46 1.37 5.14 -24.03
C THR A 46 -0.16 5.20 -24.03
N GLU A 47 -0.82 4.16 -24.52
CA GLU A 47 -2.28 4.14 -24.60
C GLU A 47 -2.94 3.86 -23.25
N LEU A 48 -2.36 2.97 -22.44
CA LEU A 48 -2.75 2.86 -21.04
C LEU A 48 -2.64 4.22 -20.35
N ASN A 49 -1.55 4.97 -20.56
CA ASN A 49 -1.39 6.33 -20.05
C ASN A 49 -2.54 7.25 -20.42
N ARG A 50 -2.91 7.29 -21.70
CA ARG A 50 -4.03 8.11 -22.16
C ARG A 50 -5.35 7.73 -21.50
N ILE A 51 -5.68 6.44 -21.45
CA ILE A 51 -6.93 5.92 -20.87
C ILE A 51 -7.07 6.29 -19.39
N TYR A 52 -5.96 6.23 -18.65
CA TYR A 52 -5.96 6.56 -17.25
C TYR A 52 -6.01 8.06 -16.98
N ILE A 53 -5.39 8.88 -17.82
CA ILE A 53 -5.57 10.33 -17.80
C ILE A 53 -7.06 10.65 -17.99
N GLU A 54 -7.68 10.10 -19.04
CA GLU A 54 -9.12 10.26 -19.32
C GLU A 54 -9.99 9.79 -18.13
N LYS A 55 -9.66 8.64 -17.52
CA LYS A 55 -10.36 8.14 -16.33
C LYS A 55 -10.28 9.14 -15.17
N TRP A 56 -9.11 9.70 -14.92
CA TRP A 56 -8.89 10.63 -13.81
C TRP A 56 -9.51 12.00 -14.05
N GLU A 57 -9.48 12.48 -15.29
CA GLU A 57 -10.23 13.64 -15.73
C GLU A 57 -11.71 13.46 -15.44
N TYR A 58 -12.27 12.33 -15.85
CA TYR A 58 -13.66 11.98 -15.59
C TYR A 58 -13.99 11.89 -14.09
N ILE A 59 -13.13 11.28 -13.27
CA ILE A 59 -13.34 11.21 -11.81
C ILE A 59 -13.34 12.60 -11.18
N ASP A 60 -12.42 13.47 -11.60
CA ASP A 60 -12.31 14.83 -11.11
C ASP A 60 -13.52 15.69 -11.51
N GLU A 61 -13.98 15.57 -12.76
CA GLU A 61 -15.23 16.19 -13.23
C GLU A 61 -16.45 15.72 -12.43
N ILE A 62 -16.55 14.42 -12.13
CA ILE A 62 -17.61 13.90 -11.26
C ILE A 62 -17.50 14.52 -9.87
N SER A 63 -16.31 14.59 -9.28
CA SER A 63 -16.12 15.20 -7.96
C SER A 63 -16.57 16.66 -7.96
N GLN A 64 -16.23 17.44 -9.00
CA GLN A 64 -16.65 18.82 -9.11
C GLN A 64 -18.18 18.94 -9.20
N LYS A 65 -18.83 18.06 -9.97
CA LYS A 65 -20.30 18.04 -10.12
C LYS A 65 -21.02 17.62 -8.85
N VAL A 66 -20.52 16.61 -8.13
CA VAL A 66 -21.20 15.99 -6.98
C VAL A 66 -20.85 16.70 -5.66
N ASN A 67 -19.58 17.09 -5.48
CA ASN A 67 -19.05 17.61 -4.22
C ASN A 67 -18.74 19.12 -4.28
N GLY A 68 -18.95 19.77 -5.44
CA GLY A 68 -18.64 21.19 -5.66
C GLY A 68 -17.15 21.52 -5.69
N ARG A 69 -16.27 20.51 -5.75
CA ARG A 69 -14.81 20.67 -5.59
C ARG A 69 -14.02 19.61 -6.34
N SER A 70 -12.75 19.91 -6.65
CA SER A 70 -11.84 18.96 -7.28
C SER A 70 -11.67 17.69 -6.44
N TYR A 71 -11.32 16.57 -7.09
CA TYR A 71 -11.07 15.31 -6.40
C TYR A 71 -9.90 15.40 -5.40
N VAL A 72 -8.90 16.22 -5.70
CA VAL A 72 -7.80 16.50 -4.75
C VAL A 72 -8.32 17.22 -3.52
N ASP A 73 -9.15 18.24 -3.70
CA ASP A 73 -9.62 19.04 -2.57
C ASP A 73 -10.60 18.26 -1.69
N PHE A 74 -11.36 17.34 -2.28
CA PHE A 74 -12.12 16.34 -1.53
C PHE A 74 -11.19 15.46 -0.64
N TYR A 75 -10.08 14.97 -1.18
CA TYR A 75 -9.11 14.18 -0.41
C TYR A 75 -8.35 15.02 0.64
N LYS A 76 -8.01 16.28 0.32
CA LYS A 76 -7.39 17.21 1.27
C LYS A 76 -8.32 17.54 2.43
N GLU A 77 -9.62 17.67 2.20
CA GLU A 77 -10.60 17.85 3.28
C GLU A 77 -10.69 16.59 4.15
N TYR A 78 -10.70 15.43 3.50
CA TYR A 78 -10.82 14.14 4.17
C TYR A 78 -9.63 13.83 5.09
N PHE A 79 -8.41 13.87 4.55
CA PHE A 79 -7.20 13.62 5.31
C PHE A 79 -6.71 14.86 6.07
N GLY A 80 -7.18 16.05 5.71
CA GLY A 80 -6.82 17.30 6.34
C GLY A 80 -5.38 17.73 6.08
N GLU A 81 -4.85 18.53 7.02
CA GLU A 81 -3.50 19.10 6.99
C GLU A 81 -2.39 18.04 6.87
N ILE A 82 -2.64 16.79 7.28
CA ILE A 82 -1.65 15.72 7.23
C ILE A 82 -1.21 15.40 5.80
N MET A 83 -2.12 15.52 4.82
CA MET A 83 -1.79 15.27 3.41
C MET A 83 -0.83 16.33 2.88
N ASN A 84 -1.06 17.59 3.21
CA ASN A 84 -0.20 18.70 2.85
C ASN A 84 1.14 18.63 3.61
N PHE A 85 1.12 18.20 4.87
CA PHE A 85 2.32 17.94 5.67
C PHE A 85 3.20 16.87 5.02
N VAL A 86 2.65 15.69 4.69
CA VAL A 86 3.43 14.62 4.05
C VAL A 86 4.00 15.09 2.70
N TYR A 87 3.22 15.84 1.92
CA TYR A 87 3.70 16.41 0.68
C TYR A 87 4.83 17.44 0.88
N SER A 88 4.74 18.32 1.88
CA SER A 88 5.79 19.30 2.17
C SER A 88 7.11 18.64 2.59
N LYS A 89 7.03 17.42 3.13
CA LYS A 89 8.16 16.57 3.50
C LYS A 89 8.68 15.64 2.40
N LYS A 90 8.15 15.75 1.18
CA LYS A 90 8.50 14.88 0.04
C LYS A 90 10.00 14.66 -0.13
N LYS A 91 10.79 15.74 -0.21
CA LYS A 91 12.23 15.63 -0.50
C LYS A 91 12.95 14.80 0.56
N GLU A 92 12.74 15.14 1.83
CA GLU A 92 13.31 14.48 3.00
C GLU A 92 12.92 13.00 3.08
N ILE A 93 11.65 12.68 2.79
CA ILE A 93 11.14 11.31 2.73
C ILE A 93 11.84 10.50 1.63
N LEU A 94 11.89 11.02 0.40
CA LEU A 94 12.46 10.30 -0.73
C LEU A 94 13.98 10.10 -0.59
N GLU A 95 14.70 11.08 -0.04
CA GLU A 95 16.13 10.96 0.28
C GLU A 95 16.37 9.91 1.37
N THR A 96 15.51 9.85 2.38
CA THR A 96 15.58 8.79 3.42
C THR A 96 15.39 7.41 2.81
N LEU A 97 14.38 7.23 1.95
CA LEU A 97 14.15 5.96 1.25
C LEU A 97 15.36 5.56 0.38
N ARG A 98 16.00 6.52 -0.32
CA ARG A 98 17.22 6.26 -1.09
C ARG A 98 18.33 5.69 -0.21
N ARG A 99 18.60 6.30 0.95
CA ARG A 99 19.63 5.82 1.87
C ARG A 99 19.34 4.39 2.31
N LYS A 100 18.11 4.13 2.75
CA LYS A 100 17.68 2.84 3.32
C LYS A 100 17.57 1.72 2.29
N LEU A 101 17.19 2.00 1.04
CA LEU A 101 17.12 0.99 -0.02
C LEU A 101 18.48 0.40 -0.39
N ASN A 102 19.55 1.16 -0.17
CA ASN A 102 20.92 0.75 -0.44
C ASN A 102 21.55 -0.04 0.72
N GLU A 103 20.86 -0.19 1.85
CA GLU A 103 21.34 -0.99 2.98
C GLU A 103 21.25 -2.49 2.66
N GLN A 104 22.33 -3.22 2.96
CA GLN A 104 22.35 -4.67 2.79
C GLN A 104 21.43 -5.32 3.82
N SER A 105 20.34 -5.94 3.35
CA SER A 105 19.55 -6.83 4.20
C SER A 105 20.36 -8.08 4.50
N LYS A 106 20.45 -8.39 5.79
CA LYS A 106 20.89 -9.68 6.26
C LYS A 106 19.69 -10.60 6.04
N ASN A 107 19.73 -11.43 5.00
CA ASN A 107 18.69 -12.43 4.74
C ASN A 107 18.71 -13.43 5.89
N TYR A 108 17.92 -13.16 6.92
CA TYR A 108 17.73 -14.10 7.99
C TYR A 108 16.62 -15.06 7.60
N LEU A 109 16.95 -16.35 7.55
CA LEU A 109 15.94 -17.39 7.46
C LEU A 109 15.38 -17.60 8.86
N HIS A 110 14.05 -17.47 8.98
CA HIS A 110 13.37 -17.90 10.20
C HIS A 110 13.56 -19.42 10.35
N PRO A 111 13.98 -19.92 11.52
CA PRO A 111 14.31 -21.33 11.71
C PRO A 111 13.10 -22.27 11.56
N ASP A 112 11.87 -21.78 11.73
CA ASP A 112 10.64 -22.55 11.54
C ASP A 112 9.62 -21.85 10.62
N LEU A 113 9.48 -22.32 9.37
CA LEU A 113 8.46 -21.80 8.44
C LEU A 113 7.08 -22.45 8.63
N ASN A 114 6.85 -23.14 9.76
CA ASN A 114 5.56 -23.73 10.08
C ASN A 114 4.52 -22.65 10.41
N LEU A 115 3.44 -22.61 9.63
CA LEU A 115 2.37 -21.65 9.82
C LEU A 115 1.71 -21.72 11.21
N ASN A 116 1.49 -22.92 11.75
CA ASN A 116 0.86 -23.05 13.06
C ASN A 116 1.75 -22.49 14.18
N SER A 117 3.08 -22.60 14.03
CA SER A 117 4.02 -21.94 14.95
C SER A 117 3.92 -20.43 14.82
N ILE A 118 3.94 -19.90 13.59
CA ILE A 118 3.83 -18.46 13.34
C ILE A 118 2.52 -17.88 13.94
N ILE A 119 1.39 -18.57 13.75
CA ILE A 119 0.09 -18.15 14.31
C ILE A 119 0.14 -18.15 15.84
N ARG A 120 0.77 -19.15 16.45
CA ARG A 120 0.93 -19.21 17.91
C ARG A 120 1.77 -18.05 18.43
N ASP A 121 2.85 -17.67 17.74
CA ASP A 121 3.70 -16.54 18.11
C ASP A 121 2.93 -15.21 18.04
N ILE A 122 2.09 -15.05 17.01
CA ILE A 122 1.17 -13.92 16.88
C ILE A 122 0.18 -13.90 18.04
N GLU A 123 -0.46 -15.03 18.35
CA GLU A 123 -1.43 -15.14 19.45
C GLU A 123 -0.80 -14.80 20.81
N VAL A 124 0.41 -15.28 21.08
CA VAL A 124 1.18 -14.95 22.30
C VAL A 124 1.43 -13.45 22.36
N THR A 125 1.92 -12.86 21.27
CA THR A 125 2.20 -11.42 21.20
C THR A 125 0.95 -10.58 21.41
N THR A 126 -0.19 -10.96 20.80
CA THR A 126 -1.48 -10.29 21.00
C THR A 126 -1.93 -10.33 22.46
N LYS A 127 -1.75 -11.47 23.14
CA LYS A 127 -2.07 -11.62 24.57
C LYS A 127 -1.16 -10.79 25.46
N GLU A 128 0.13 -10.73 25.17
CA GLU A 128 1.09 -9.89 25.90
C GLU A 128 0.73 -8.40 25.79
N MET A 129 0.21 -7.98 24.64
CA MET A 129 -0.33 -6.64 24.43
C MET A 129 -1.71 -6.43 25.07
N ARG A 130 -2.28 -7.44 25.75
CA ARG A 130 -3.61 -7.39 26.39
C ARG A 130 -4.73 -7.01 25.41
N LEU A 131 -4.61 -7.42 24.15
CA LEU A 131 -5.62 -7.23 23.12
C LEU A 131 -6.53 -8.45 23.03
N ASN A 132 -7.81 -8.23 22.74
CA ASN A 132 -8.77 -9.31 22.59
C ASN A 132 -8.77 -9.80 21.14
N CYS A 133 -8.45 -11.06 20.90
CA CYS A 133 -8.64 -11.68 19.59
C CYS A 133 -9.03 -13.14 19.75
N ASN A 134 -10.11 -13.54 19.10
CA ASN A 134 -10.56 -14.93 19.04
C ASN A 134 -10.04 -15.56 17.75
N PHE A 135 -8.88 -16.19 17.83
CA PHE A 135 -8.23 -16.87 16.72
C PHE A 135 -9.06 -18.04 16.17
N ASN A 136 -9.92 -18.66 16.99
CA ASN A 136 -10.81 -19.74 16.55
C ASN A 136 -11.93 -19.26 15.62
N GLN A 137 -12.22 -17.95 15.59
CA GLN A 137 -13.19 -17.34 14.67
C GLN A 137 -12.55 -16.89 13.35
N ILE A 138 -11.23 -17.02 13.21
CA ILE A 138 -10.49 -16.66 12.00
C ILE A 138 -10.39 -17.91 11.12
N GLN A 139 -11.04 -17.88 9.96
CA GLN A 139 -10.97 -18.98 9.01
C GLN A 139 -9.82 -18.75 8.02
N ILE A 140 -8.84 -19.66 8.04
CA ILE A 140 -7.67 -19.60 7.15
C ILE A 140 -7.97 -20.39 5.87
N LEU A 141 -7.79 -19.73 4.73
CA LEU A 141 -7.92 -20.34 3.41
C LEU A 141 -6.54 -20.49 2.77
N TYR A 142 -6.15 -21.74 2.54
CA TYR A 142 -4.90 -22.13 1.89
C TYR A 142 -5.05 -22.13 0.36
N ASN A 143 -3.96 -21.97 -0.38
CA ASN A 143 -3.86 -21.92 -1.86
C ASN A 143 -4.20 -20.59 -2.56
N SER A 144 -4.10 -19.45 -1.88
CA SER A 144 -4.10 -18.16 -2.58
C SER A 144 -2.69 -17.79 -3.08
N ASN A 145 -2.60 -17.26 -4.31
CA ASN A 145 -1.41 -16.57 -4.79
C ASN A 145 -1.23 -15.17 -4.14
N ARG A 146 -1.98 -14.86 -3.08
CA ARG A 146 -2.14 -13.52 -2.49
C ARG A 146 -2.39 -13.58 -0.99
N PHE A 147 -1.78 -12.67 -0.24
CA PHE A 147 -2.16 -12.39 1.14
C PHE A 147 -3.32 -11.39 1.14
N SER A 148 -4.38 -11.68 1.91
CA SER A 148 -5.50 -10.76 2.10
C SER A 148 -6.40 -11.23 3.23
N MET A 149 -6.96 -10.26 3.96
CA MET A 149 -8.08 -10.48 4.90
C MET A 149 -9.39 -9.94 4.30
N TYR A 150 -10.50 -10.64 4.52
CA TYR A 150 -11.84 -10.10 4.28
C TYR A 150 -12.88 -10.66 5.27
N PHE A 151 -13.91 -9.87 5.54
CA PHE A 151 -15.08 -10.31 6.30
C PHE A 151 -16.22 -10.72 5.37
N ASN A 152 -16.75 -11.93 5.56
CA ASN A 152 -17.92 -12.42 4.84
C ASN A 152 -19.19 -12.08 5.64
N TYR A 153 -19.92 -11.07 5.19
CA TYR A 153 -21.18 -10.65 5.84
C TYR A 153 -22.28 -11.71 5.83
N LYS A 154 -22.30 -12.63 4.85
CA LYS A 154 -23.31 -13.70 4.81
C LYS A 154 -23.04 -14.75 5.87
N GLU A 155 -21.77 -15.09 6.07
CA GLU A 155 -21.36 -16.14 7.01
C GLU A 155 -21.00 -15.59 8.40
N GLN A 156 -20.93 -14.25 8.55
CA GLN A 156 -20.47 -13.57 9.76
C GLN A 156 -19.11 -14.09 10.22
N LYS A 157 -18.22 -14.35 9.25
CA LYS A 157 -16.90 -14.96 9.46
C LYS A 157 -15.80 -14.11 8.87
N LEU A 158 -14.68 -14.09 9.57
CA LEU A 158 -13.45 -13.45 9.13
C LEU A 158 -12.58 -14.47 8.42
N PHE A 159 -12.14 -14.12 7.22
CA PHE A 159 -11.30 -14.97 6.39
C PHE A 159 -9.92 -14.35 6.20
N ILE A 160 -8.88 -15.17 6.36
CA ILE A 160 -7.52 -14.81 5.95
C ILE A 160 -7.08 -15.77 4.85
N LEU A 161 -6.71 -15.20 3.71
CA LEU A 161 -6.08 -15.89 2.59
C LEU A 161 -4.57 -15.86 2.80
N LEU A 162 -3.97 -17.03 2.98
CA LEU A 162 -2.53 -17.18 3.21
C LEU A 162 -1.89 -18.07 2.14
N LYS A 163 -0.63 -17.72 1.82
CA LYS A 163 0.29 -18.56 1.07
C LYS A 163 1.21 -19.27 2.06
N THR A 164 1.63 -20.50 1.75
CA THR A 164 2.70 -21.18 2.48
C THR A 164 3.96 -20.33 2.48
N PRO A 165 4.51 -19.97 3.67
CA PRO A 165 5.67 -19.09 3.75
C PRO A 165 6.90 -19.82 3.22
N LYS A 166 7.68 -19.13 2.38
CA LYS A 166 8.92 -19.65 1.78
C LYS A 166 10.16 -18.94 2.29
N ASP A 167 9.97 -17.76 2.83
CA ASP A 167 11.02 -16.88 3.31
C ASP A 167 10.46 -16.02 4.46
N TYR A 168 11.36 -15.27 5.08
CA TYR A 168 11.03 -14.37 6.17
C TYR A 168 10.03 -13.26 5.79
N ILE A 169 10.05 -12.82 4.53
CA ILE A 169 9.13 -11.79 4.05
C ILE A 169 7.70 -12.33 4.03
N ASP A 170 7.51 -13.57 3.62
CA ASP A 170 6.21 -14.24 3.69
C ASP A 170 5.75 -14.46 5.15
N VAL A 171 6.67 -14.73 6.10
CA VAL A 171 6.34 -14.75 7.55
C VAL A 171 5.79 -13.40 7.99
N LEU A 172 6.50 -12.31 7.69
CA LEU A 172 6.06 -10.96 8.06
C LEU A 172 4.72 -10.57 7.41
N LYS A 173 4.43 -11.03 6.20
CA LYS A 173 3.10 -10.85 5.58
C LYS A 173 1.99 -11.61 6.32
N ILE A 174 2.28 -12.78 6.88
CA ILE A 174 1.31 -13.49 7.74
C ILE A 174 1.00 -12.63 8.97
N TRP A 175 2.03 -12.10 9.65
CA TRP A 175 1.84 -11.16 10.76
C TRP A 175 0.99 -9.94 10.36
N HIS A 176 1.24 -9.37 9.18
CA HIS A 176 0.47 -8.25 8.64
C HIS A 176 -1.03 -8.58 8.50
N GLU A 177 -1.37 -9.71 7.86
CA GLU A 177 -2.78 -10.11 7.67
C GLU A 177 -3.49 -10.42 8.99
N PHE A 178 -2.78 -10.97 9.98
CA PHE A 178 -3.34 -11.14 11.31
C PHE A 178 -3.54 -9.80 12.03
N GLY A 179 -2.66 -8.82 11.85
CA GLY A 179 -2.87 -7.47 12.37
C GLY A 179 -4.16 -6.84 11.83
N HIS A 180 -4.50 -7.05 10.55
CA HIS A 180 -5.81 -6.66 10.02
C HIS A 180 -6.97 -7.37 10.73
N ALA A 181 -6.84 -8.67 11.00
CA ALA A 181 -7.88 -9.44 11.65
C ALA A 181 -8.11 -9.02 13.11
N ILE A 182 -7.01 -8.76 13.84
CA ILE A 182 -7.03 -8.29 15.22
C ILE A 182 -7.65 -6.89 15.30
N HIS A 183 -7.29 -5.99 14.38
CA HIS A 183 -7.97 -4.69 14.25
C HIS A 183 -9.47 -4.89 14.12
N TYR A 184 -9.88 -5.72 13.16
CA TYR A 184 -11.29 -5.94 12.86
C TYR A 184 -12.09 -6.42 14.09
N GLN A 185 -11.55 -7.37 14.85
CA GLN A 185 -12.23 -7.91 16.04
C GLN A 185 -12.26 -6.95 17.24
N ASN A 186 -11.42 -5.90 17.25
CA ASN A 186 -11.40 -4.89 18.32
C ASN A 186 -12.13 -3.60 17.96
N MET A 187 -12.70 -3.51 16.75
CA MET A 187 -13.48 -2.36 16.31
C MET A 187 -14.85 -2.35 17.00
N ASP A 188 -15.40 -1.16 17.25
CA ASP A 188 -16.77 -1.05 17.75
C ASP A 188 -17.76 -1.68 16.77
N ASN A 189 -18.57 -2.63 17.26
CA ASN A 189 -19.59 -3.33 16.46
C ASN A 189 -20.62 -2.37 15.86
N SER A 190 -20.85 -1.20 16.47
CA SER A 190 -21.73 -0.14 15.92
C SER A 190 -21.18 0.45 14.61
N LEU A 191 -19.86 0.34 14.38
CA LEU A 191 -19.15 0.81 13.20
C LEU A 191 -19.11 -0.25 12.07
N SER A 192 -19.76 -1.40 12.24
CA SER A 192 -19.81 -2.49 11.25
C SER A 192 -20.59 -2.16 9.95
N PHE A 193 -21.24 -0.99 9.89
CA PHE A 193 -21.99 -0.52 8.72
C PHE A 193 -21.08 -0.14 7.53
N VAL A 194 -21.62 -0.28 6.31
CA VAL A 194 -20.93 -0.12 5.00
C VAL A 194 -20.18 1.21 4.82
N PHE A 195 -20.51 2.25 5.60
CA PHE A 195 -19.94 3.60 5.50
C PHE A 195 -18.54 3.78 6.15
N THR A 196 -18.01 2.81 6.90
CA THR A 196 -16.74 2.95 7.64
C THR A 196 -15.50 2.50 6.86
N LYS A 197 -15.66 1.99 5.64
CA LYS A 197 -14.56 1.57 4.75
C LYS A 197 -13.62 2.71 4.32
N LEU A 198 -13.92 3.98 4.56
CA LEU A 198 -12.98 5.07 4.26
C LEU A 198 -12.16 5.50 5.48
N HIS A 199 -12.81 5.65 6.65
CA HIS A 199 -12.20 6.22 7.86
C HIS A 199 -11.17 5.29 8.49
N ASN A 200 -11.40 3.99 8.38
CA ASN A 200 -10.59 3.02 9.09
C ASN A 200 -9.34 2.53 8.34
N LEU A 201 -9.25 2.74 7.02
CA LEU A 201 -8.27 1.98 6.24
C LEU A 201 -6.82 2.29 6.60
N HIS A 202 -6.48 3.53 6.96
CA HIS A 202 -5.11 3.84 7.37
C HIS A 202 -4.78 3.32 8.78
N ASN A 203 -5.72 3.36 9.73
CA ASN A 203 -5.52 2.74 11.04
C ASN A 203 -5.37 1.23 10.91
N MET A 204 -6.23 0.60 10.11
CA MET A 204 -6.19 -0.83 9.84
C MET A 204 -4.89 -1.27 9.17
N GLU A 205 -4.39 -0.50 8.20
CA GLU A 205 -3.05 -0.70 7.62
C GLU A 205 -1.94 -0.44 8.66
N GLY A 206 -2.11 0.56 9.53
CA GLY A 206 -1.16 0.86 10.60
C GLY A 206 -1.05 -0.26 11.64
N ILE A 207 -2.16 -0.85 12.08
CA ILE A 207 -2.13 -2.01 12.98
C ILE A 207 -1.53 -3.24 12.29
N ALA A 208 -1.83 -3.46 11.01
CA ALA A 208 -1.19 -4.54 10.25
C ALA A 208 0.33 -4.37 10.12
N ILE A 209 0.80 -3.16 9.82
CA ILE A 209 2.22 -2.82 9.79
C ILE A 209 2.85 -2.92 11.19
N LEU A 210 2.13 -2.54 12.25
CA LEU A 210 2.59 -2.70 13.63
C LEU A 210 2.82 -4.17 13.98
N TYR A 211 1.89 -5.07 13.63
CA TYR A 211 2.09 -6.50 13.82
C TYR A 211 3.28 -7.03 13.02
N GLN A 212 3.52 -6.50 11.83
CA GLN A 212 4.73 -6.79 11.08
C GLN A 212 6.01 -6.35 11.83
N LEU A 213 6.00 -5.17 12.47
CA LEU A 213 7.12 -4.69 13.30
C LEU A 213 7.32 -5.57 14.54
N LEU A 214 6.23 -6.03 15.16
CA LEU A 214 6.27 -6.92 16.31
C LEU A 214 6.82 -8.28 15.95
N GLY A 215 6.43 -8.86 14.81
CA GLY A 215 7.03 -10.09 14.29
C GLY A 215 8.54 -9.94 14.06
N ASN A 216 8.96 -8.80 13.49
CA ASN A 216 10.38 -8.46 13.36
C ASN A 216 11.12 -8.52 14.70
N LYS A 217 10.56 -7.86 15.72
CA LYS A 217 11.13 -7.82 17.07
C LYS A 217 11.13 -9.19 17.73
N TYR A 218 10.03 -9.95 17.59
CA TYR A 218 9.86 -11.27 18.20
C TYR A 218 10.96 -12.24 17.76
N TYR A 219 11.32 -12.22 16.48
CA TYR A 219 12.37 -13.09 15.94
C TYR A 219 13.80 -12.53 16.07
N ASN A 220 13.99 -11.47 16.87
CA ASN A 220 15.29 -10.83 17.13
C ASN A 220 16.07 -10.47 15.86
N HIS A 221 15.37 -10.17 14.77
CA HIS A 221 16.00 -9.61 13.60
C HIS A 221 16.11 -8.09 13.79
N PRO A 222 17.30 -7.48 13.60
CA PRO A 222 17.40 -6.03 13.59
C PRO A 222 16.40 -5.54 12.55
N LEU A 223 15.46 -4.67 12.96
CA LEU A 223 14.37 -4.11 12.16
C LEU A 223 14.71 -4.13 10.66
N ASP A 224 14.27 -5.16 9.95
CA ASP A 224 14.57 -5.25 8.52
C ASP A 224 13.67 -4.24 7.83
N TYR A 225 14.22 -3.04 7.63
CA TYR A 225 13.54 -1.95 6.95
C TYR A 225 13.18 -2.33 5.52
N LYS A 226 13.68 -3.42 4.95
CA LYS A 226 13.48 -3.79 3.54
C LYS A 226 12.01 -3.90 3.14
N ILE A 227 11.10 -4.46 3.95
CA ILE A 227 9.67 -4.47 3.58
C ILE A 227 9.09 -3.05 3.55
N TYR A 228 9.53 -2.18 4.46
CA TYR A 228 9.06 -0.79 4.54
C TYR A 228 9.71 0.09 3.46
N ASN A 229 10.98 -0.14 3.15
CA ASN A 229 11.71 0.45 2.04
C ASN A 229 11.07 0.02 0.71
N MET A 230 10.57 -1.22 0.62
CA MET A 230 9.77 -1.70 -0.51
C MET A 230 8.41 -1.00 -0.65
N MET A 231 7.99 -0.16 0.31
CA MET A 231 6.83 0.74 0.14
C MET A 231 7.18 2.04 -0.60
N TRP A 232 8.42 2.18 -1.12
CA TRP A 232 8.81 3.34 -1.94
C TRP A 232 7.79 3.65 -3.06
N TRP A 233 7.16 2.62 -3.64
CA TRP A 233 6.17 2.80 -4.70
C TRP A 233 4.94 3.56 -4.20
N ALA A 234 4.52 3.38 -2.95
CA ALA A 234 3.39 4.10 -2.38
C ALA A 234 3.69 5.60 -2.28
N PHE A 235 4.91 5.96 -1.86
CA PHE A 235 5.36 7.35 -1.83
C PHE A 235 5.46 7.97 -3.23
N VAL A 236 6.09 7.27 -4.19
CA VAL A 236 6.19 7.75 -5.57
C VAL A 236 4.81 7.90 -6.21
N GLU A 237 3.90 6.96 -5.99
CA GLU A 237 2.51 7.01 -6.47
C GLU A 237 1.77 8.21 -5.89
N PHE A 238 1.82 8.39 -4.56
CA PHE A 238 1.18 9.51 -3.87
C PHE A 238 1.67 10.86 -4.39
N PHE A 239 3.00 11.09 -4.37
CA PHE A 239 3.56 12.38 -4.78
C PHE A 239 3.29 12.69 -6.25
N SER A 240 3.32 11.67 -7.12
CA SER A 240 3.09 11.90 -8.54
C SER A 240 1.63 12.24 -8.84
N LEU A 241 0.68 11.55 -8.19
CA LEU A 241 -0.74 11.85 -8.33
C LEU A 241 -1.07 13.23 -7.73
N PHE A 242 -0.53 13.54 -6.55
CA PHE A 242 -0.74 14.83 -5.88
C PHE A 242 -0.23 15.99 -6.73
N GLU A 243 0.98 15.89 -7.29
CA GLU A 243 1.55 16.93 -8.16
C GLU A 243 0.78 17.09 -9.46
N TRP A 244 0.40 15.98 -10.09
CA TRP A 244 -0.30 16.01 -11.36
C TRP A 244 -1.67 16.68 -11.23
N LEU A 245 -2.43 16.32 -10.21
CA LEU A 245 -3.76 16.88 -10.00
C LEU A 245 -3.70 18.35 -9.51
N ASN A 246 -2.71 18.75 -8.70
CA ASN A 246 -2.52 20.17 -8.32
C ASN A 246 -2.01 21.04 -9.49
N ALA A 247 -1.27 20.48 -10.45
CA ALA A 247 -0.78 21.19 -11.63
C ALA A 247 -1.84 21.36 -12.74
N ILE A 248 -3.13 21.19 -12.41
CA ILE A 248 -4.26 21.20 -13.38
C ILE A 248 -3.98 20.27 -14.56
N LYS A 249 -3.36 19.11 -14.30
CA LYS A 249 -3.07 18.07 -15.30
C LYS A 249 -2.20 18.51 -16.50
N GLN A 250 -1.58 19.70 -16.45
CA GLN A 250 -0.81 20.26 -17.57
C GLN A 250 0.51 19.51 -17.84
N LYS A 251 1.00 18.75 -16.86
CA LYS A 251 2.26 18.00 -16.95
C LYS A 251 1.98 16.52 -17.18
N ASN A 252 2.83 15.87 -17.97
CA ASN A 252 2.75 14.42 -18.17
C ASN A 252 3.03 13.70 -16.83
N ILE A 253 2.07 12.91 -16.36
CA ILE A 253 2.19 12.14 -15.11
C ILE A 253 3.38 11.17 -15.14
N SER A 254 3.76 10.68 -16.31
CA SER A 254 4.93 9.81 -16.48
C SER A 254 6.23 10.55 -16.15
N ASP A 255 6.36 11.80 -16.60
CA ASP A 255 7.55 12.61 -16.31
C ASP A 255 7.64 12.95 -14.82
N ILE A 256 6.49 13.24 -14.21
CA ILE A 256 6.38 13.45 -12.76
C ILE A 256 6.82 12.17 -12.01
N PHE A 257 6.30 11.01 -12.41
CA PHE A 257 6.64 9.73 -11.82
C PHE A 257 8.13 9.42 -11.94
N MET A 258 8.71 9.60 -13.14
CA MET A 258 10.13 9.36 -13.38
C MET A 258 11.01 10.29 -12.55
N ARG A 259 10.65 11.58 -12.45
CA ARG A 259 11.33 12.53 -11.57
C ARG A 259 11.28 12.10 -10.11
N ASN A 260 10.12 11.63 -9.63
CA ASN A 260 9.97 11.16 -8.25
C ASN A 260 10.75 9.87 -7.99
N LEU A 261 10.86 9.00 -9.00
CA LEU A 261 11.65 7.77 -8.94
C LEU A 261 13.16 8.06 -8.90
N GLN A 262 13.62 9.09 -9.62
CA GLN A 262 15.02 9.54 -9.64
C GLN A 262 15.53 10.07 -8.30
N PHE A 263 14.64 10.55 -7.41
CA PHE A 263 15.05 10.89 -6.04
C PHE A 263 15.50 9.66 -5.25
N ILE A 264 14.95 8.48 -5.58
CA ILE A 264 15.18 7.25 -4.86
C ILE A 264 16.32 6.43 -5.48
N PHE A 265 16.32 6.28 -6.81
CA PHE A 265 17.25 5.40 -7.52
C PHE A 265 18.25 6.18 -8.37
N GLU A 266 19.54 5.91 -8.18
CA GLU A 266 20.63 6.50 -8.98
C GLU A 266 20.54 6.10 -10.46
N LYS A 267 20.37 4.80 -10.70
CA LYS A 267 20.00 4.28 -12.01
C LYS A 267 18.53 3.93 -11.95
N VAL A 268 17.71 4.76 -12.61
CA VAL A 268 16.27 4.53 -12.63
C VAL A 268 16.03 3.12 -13.20
N PRO A 269 15.46 2.20 -12.39
CA PRO A 269 15.16 0.87 -12.89
C PRO A 269 14.23 0.98 -14.09
N THR A 270 14.40 0.10 -15.07
CA THR A 270 13.50 -0.03 -16.23
C THR A 270 12.15 -0.62 -15.79
N TYR A 271 11.45 0.10 -14.91
CA TYR A 271 10.06 -0.13 -14.65
C TYR A 271 9.28 0.63 -15.70
N PRO A 272 8.43 -0.03 -16.51
CA PRO A 272 7.38 0.73 -17.18
C PRO A 272 6.65 1.48 -16.07
N CYS A 273 6.45 2.80 -16.17
CA CYS A 273 5.58 3.54 -15.25
C CYS A 273 4.22 2.84 -15.29
N PRO A 274 3.93 1.88 -14.40
CA PRO A 274 2.80 1.05 -14.61
C PRO A 274 1.70 1.80 -13.91
N ILE A 275 0.85 2.42 -14.70
CA ILE A 275 -0.28 3.19 -14.20
C ILE A 275 -1.27 2.33 -13.39
N ARG A 276 -1.06 1.01 -13.32
CA ARG A 276 -1.58 0.16 -12.23
C ARG A 276 -1.36 0.75 -10.83
N TYR A 277 -0.28 1.53 -10.60
CA TYR A 277 -0.07 2.28 -9.36
C TYR A 277 -1.14 3.37 -9.21
N PHE A 278 -1.38 4.20 -10.23
CA PHE A 278 -2.38 5.27 -10.15
C PHE A 278 -3.84 4.83 -10.33
N ASN A 279 -4.13 3.57 -10.63
CA ASN A 279 -5.50 3.09 -10.86
C ASN A 279 -6.40 3.19 -9.61
N ARG A 280 -5.80 3.21 -8.41
CA ARG A 280 -6.51 3.14 -7.12
C ARG A 280 -6.59 4.47 -6.36
N GLY A 281 -6.23 5.59 -7.00
CA GLY A 281 -6.24 6.91 -6.38
C GLY A 281 -5.26 7.04 -5.25
N PHE A 282 -5.58 7.85 -4.24
CA PHE A 282 -4.77 7.99 -3.03
C PHE A 282 -4.86 6.76 -2.09
N LYS A 283 -4.99 5.54 -2.63
CA LYS A 283 -4.87 4.31 -1.83
C LYS A 283 -3.47 4.20 -1.23
N SER A 284 -2.44 4.53 -2.01
CA SER A 284 -1.04 4.68 -1.54
C SER A 284 -0.92 5.53 -0.29
N PHE A 285 -1.69 6.61 -0.18
CA PHE A 285 -1.64 7.49 0.98
C PHE A 285 -2.06 6.80 2.28
N ARG A 286 -2.98 5.82 2.22
CA ARG A 286 -3.39 5.02 3.37
C ARG A 286 -2.25 4.16 3.91
N TYR A 287 -1.44 3.60 3.00
CA TYR A 287 -0.25 2.84 3.35
C TYR A 287 0.83 3.74 3.97
N ILE A 288 1.00 4.97 3.45
CA ILE A 288 1.93 5.96 4.02
C ILE A 288 1.51 6.33 5.44
N LEU A 289 0.24 6.69 5.65
CA LEU A 289 -0.28 7.01 6.97
C LEU A 289 -0.24 5.81 7.91
N GLY A 290 -0.54 4.61 7.43
CA GLY A 290 -0.42 3.38 8.21
C GLY A 290 1.01 3.13 8.67
N LEU A 291 2.00 3.30 7.79
CA LEU A 291 3.41 3.17 8.15
C LEU A 291 3.82 4.17 9.24
N PHE A 292 3.49 5.45 9.04
CA PHE A 292 3.77 6.48 10.04
C PHE A 292 3.05 6.20 11.36
N LEU A 293 1.78 5.83 11.33
CA LEU A 293 1.06 5.45 12.53
C LEU A 293 1.73 4.29 13.27
N ALA A 294 2.12 3.22 12.55
CA ALA A 294 2.78 2.06 13.14
C ALA A 294 4.12 2.41 13.81
N LEU A 295 4.94 3.25 13.15
CA LEU A 295 6.21 3.72 13.70
C LEU A 295 6.00 4.64 14.92
N GLY A 296 4.97 5.50 14.88
CA GLY A 296 4.60 6.36 16.00
C GLY A 296 4.12 5.55 17.21
N ILE A 297 3.27 4.54 16.99
CA ILE A 297 2.83 3.62 18.03
C ILE A 297 4.04 2.86 18.59
N SER A 298 4.87 2.25 17.73
CA SER A 298 6.02 1.45 18.17
C SER A 298 6.94 2.22 19.12
N ASP A 299 7.20 3.48 18.81
CA ASP A 299 8.03 4.36 19.62
C ASP A 299 7.33 4.80 20.92
N TYR A 300 6.04 5.12 20.86
CA TYR A 300 5.23 5.38 22.05
C TYR A 300 5.21 4.19 23.02
N LEU A 301 5.09 2.97 22.50
CA LEU A 301 5.11 1.74 23.29
C LEU A 301 6.47 1.45 23.92
N HIS A 302 7.55 1.88 23.27
CA HIS A 302 8.89 1.78 23.84
C HIS A 302 9.03 2.68 25.07
N GLU A 303 8.48 3.89 25.01
CA GLU A 303 8.45 4.85 26.12
C GLU A 303 7.44 4.45 27.22
N ASN A 304 6.31 3.83 26.85
CA ASN A 304 5.16 3.57 27.73
C ASN A 304 4.71 2.10 27.76
N PRO A 305 5.58 1.14 28.14
CA PRO A 305 5.28 -0.29 28.01
C PRO A 305 4.06 -0.75 28.83
N ARG A 306 3.72 -0.04 29.93
CA ARG A 306 2.64 -0.40 30.86
C ARG A 306 1.22 -0.06 30.37
N ILE A 307 1.09 0.84 29.39
CA ILE A 307 -0.21 1.38 28.89
C ILE A 307 -0.52 0.84 27.48
N SER A 308 0.34 -0.06 26.98
CA SER A 308 0.40 -0.49 25.59
C SER A 308 -0.92 -1.01 25.00
N GLY A 309 -1.62 -1.88 25.74
CA GLY A 309 -2.84 -2.53 25.26
C GLY A 309 -4.05 -1.62 25.12
N GLU A 310 -4.35 -0.83 26.15
CA GLU A 310 -5.53 0.05 26.17
C GLU A 310 -5.44 1.13 25.09
N TYR A 311 -4.25 1.68 24.90
CA TYR A 311 -4.00 2.70 23.89
C TYR A 311 -4.20 2.18 22.47
N ILE A 312 -3.63 1.01 22.14
CA ILE A 312 -3.81 0.42 20.80
C ILE A 312 -5.27 0.00 20.60
N LYS A 313 -5.94 -0.47 21.65
CA LYS A 313 -7.35 -0.80 21.61
C LYS A 313 -8.21 0.42 21.27
N GLU A 314 -7.90 1.61 21.80
CA GLU A 314 -8.61 2.85 21.46
C GLU A 314 -8.48 3.21 19.96
N ILE A 315 -7.28 3.05 19.41
CA ILE A 315 -6.99 3.29 17.98
C ILE A 315 -7.82 2.34 17.09
N MET A 316 -7.99 1.09 17.52
CA MET A 316 -8.81 0.08 16.80
C MET A 316 -10.31 0.33 16.99
N TYR A 317 -10.74 0.61 18.23
CA TYR A 317 -12.13 0.75 18.63
C TYR A 317 -12.83 1.88 17.88
N SER A 318 -12.17 3.04 17.79
CA SER A 318 -12.71 4.24 17.13
C SER A 318 -12.79 4.15 15.61
N GLY A 319 -12.26 3.09 14.99
CA GLY A 319 -12.35 2.87 13.54
C GLY A 319 -11.80 4.02 12.68
N GLY A 320 -10.87 4.81 13.22
CA GLY A 320 -10.29 5.98 12.53
C GLY A 320 -11.15 7.24 12.53
N ILE A 321 -12.16 7.32 13.41
CA ILE A 321 -12.91 8.56 13.68
C ILE A 321 -11.98 9.59 14.34
N ASN A 322 -11.15 9.16 15.29
CA ASN A 322 -10.13 10.00 15.90
C ASN A 322 -8.91 10.11 14.97
N LYS A 323 -8.53 11.35 14.63
CA LYS A 323 -7.36 11.62 13.80
C LYS A 323 -6.09 11.40 14.64
N ASN A 324 -5.32 10.37 14.31
CA ASN A 324 -4.06 10.02 14.99
C ASN A 324 -2.87 10.89 14.53
N ASN A 325 -3.09 12.19 14.31
CA ASN A 325 -2.14 13.07 13.64
C ASN A 325 -0.80 13.18 14.39
N GLU A 326 -0.84 13.28 15.73
CA GLU A 326 0.38 13.38 16.54
C GLU A 326 1.26 12.12 16.39
N LEU A 327 0.66 10.94 16.48
CA LEU A 327 1.36 9.67 16.25
C LEU A 327 1.90 9.57 14.83
N ILE A 328 1.14 10.00 13.83
CA ILE A 328 1.58 10.00 12.43
C ILE A 328 2.79 10.94 12.26
N ILE A 329 2.76 12.12 12.86
CA ILE A 329 3.89 13.07 12.81
C ILE A 329 5.11 12.46 13.52
N LYS A 330 4.93 11.88 14.71
CA LYS A 330 6.01 11.21 15.46
C LYS A 330 6.61 10.06 14.64
N GLY A 331 5.78 9.24 14.02
CA GLY A 331 6.24 8.12 13.20
C GLY A 331 6.94 8.54 11.92
N TYR A 332 6.54 9.65 11.30
CA TYR A 332 7.33 10.28 10.23
C TYR A 332 8.72 10.69 10.74
N GLN A 333 8.80 11.37 11.90
CA GLN A 333 10.08 11.77 12.48
C GLN A 333 10.97 10.55 12.75
N ASN A 334 10.40 9.47 13.29
CA ASN A 334 11.09 8.21 13.53
C ASN A 334 11.60 7.61 12.21
N MET A 335 10.81 7.63 11.14
CA MET A 335 11.25 7.13 9.84
C MET A 335 12.47 7.87 9.30
N VAL A 336 12.52 9.20 9.47
CA VAL A 336 13.61 10.04 8.94
C VAL A 336 14.88 9.94 9.81
N ASN A 337 14.71 9.84 11.12
CA ASN A 337 15.80 9.86 12.10
C ASN A 337 16.45 8.50 12.34
N SER A 338 15.77 7.40 12.00
CA SER A 338 16.24 6.02 12.19
C SER A 338 17.29 5.57 11.18
#